data_AF-A0A2E3GLG9-F1
#
_entry.id   AF-A0A2E3GLG9-F1
#
_cell.length_a   1.000
_cell.length_b   1.000
_cell.length_c   1.000
_cell.angle_alpha   90.00
_cell.angle_beta   90.00
_cell.angle_gamma   90.00
#
_symmetry.space_group_name_H-M   'P 1'
#
loop_
_entity.id
_entity.type
_entity.pdbx_description
1 polymer ?
#
loop_
_entity_poly.entity_id
_entity_poly.type
_entity_poly.pdbx_seq_one_letter_code
_entity_poly.pdbx_strand_id
1 'polypeptide(L)'
;MEFLGIPFYDDDLLKLLVRLSINLSFVFLIVNVLYTKKSSKESFTFSFYVISLVVFFLCFTLKKFELGLGMALGLFAIFGILRYRTNTLPIKEMSYLFVVIGISVINALANSKMSYAEIFATNSIVSFAIFLLERRPQKVSQGRNTASIKMTYPLEEVDLSNLEVLHAKVESDSGLTIERVKIEEINRKTGEVLLSVRVLQA
;
A
#
# COMPACT_ATOMS: atom_id res chain seq x y z
N MET A 1 31.22 -25.66 8.52
CA MET A 1 31.64 -25.89 7.14
C MET A 1 31.34 -24.63 6.35
N GLU A 2 32.36 -24.02 5.76
CA GLU A 2 32.20 -22.83 4.92
C GLU A 2 31.88 -23.30 3.49
N PHE A 3 30.81 -22.77 2.90
CA PHE A 3 30.56 -22.88 1.47
C PHE A 3 30.78 -21.47 0.91
N LEU A 4 31.64 -21.31 -0.10
CA LEU A 4 31.97 -20.00 -0.70
C LEU A 4 32.44 -18.92 0.30
N GLY A 5 33.12 -19.30 1.40
CA GLY A 5 33.67 -18.36 2.38
C GLY A 5 32.62 -17.65 3.26
N ILE A 6 31.43 -18.24 3.40
CA ILE A 6 30.34 -17.72 4.23
C ILE A 6 30.06 -18.71 5.38
N PRO A 7 30.02 -18.24 6.65
CA PRO A 7 29.66 -19.09 7.79
C PRO A 7 28.18 -19.51 7.72
N PHE A 8 27.89 -20.77 8.06
CA PHE A 8 26.55 -21.37 7.92
C PHE A 8 25.55 -20.89 8.98
N TYR A 9 26.03 -20.41 10.13
CA TYR A 9 25.22 -19.92 11.24
C TYR A 9 26.04 -18.90 12.05
N ASP A 10 25.39 -17.81 12.48
CA ASP A 10 25.98 -16.76 13.31
C ASP A 10 24.93 -16.24 14.31
N ASP A 11 25.37 -15.79 15.48
CA ASP A 11 24.50 -15.26 16.57
C ASP A 11 23.70 -14.02 16.14
N ASP A 12 24.10 -13.40 15.03
CA ASP A 12 23.41 -12.26 14.45
C ASP A 12 21.99 -12.57 13.95
N LEU A 13 21.68 -13.85 13.65
CA LEU A 13 20.32 -14.25 13.27
C LEU A 13 19.33 -14.08 14.43
N LEU A 14 19.74 -14.40 15.66
CA LEU A 14 18.92 -14.15 16.86
C LEU A 14 18.74 -12.65 17.11
N LYS A 15 19.80 -11.85 16.96
CA LYS A 15 19.72 -10.39 17.09
C LYS A 15 18.77 -9.78 16.05
N LEU A 16 18.78 -10.30 14.82
CA LEU A 16 17.86 -9.92 13.75
C LEU A 16 16.41 -10.21 14.16
N LEU A 17 16.10 -11.44 14.58
CA LEU A 17 14.74 -11.84 14.95
C LEU A 17 14.19 -11.04 16.13
N VAL A 18 14.98 -10.81 17.18
CA VAL A 18 14.57 -10.02 18.34
C VAL A 18 14.26 -8.57 17.92
N ARG A 19 15.16 -7.94 17.18
CA ARG A 19 14.96 -6.55 16.69
C ARG A 19 13.78 -6.45 15.73
N LEU A 20 13.59 -7.45 14.88
CA LEU A 20 12.45 -7.52 13.96
C LEU A 20 11.13 -7.66 14.73
N SER A 21 11.09 -8.50 15.77
CA SER A 21 9.91 -8.67 16.61
C SER A 21 9.52 -7.37 17.33
N ILE A 22 10.50 -6.63 17.84
CA ILE A 22 10.26 -5.31 18.43
C ILE A 22 9.69 -4.36 17.38
N ASN A 23 10.33 -4.25 16.20
CA ASN A 23 9.85 -3.40 15.12
C ASN A 23 8.41 -3.74 14.71
N LEU A 24 8.13 -5.03 14.47
CA LEU A 24 6.78 -5.50 14.11
C LEU A 24 5.75 -5.21 15.20
N SER A 25 6.10 -5.35 16.48
CA SER A 25 5.19 -5.03 17.59
C SER A 25 4.79 -3.56 17.60
N PHE A 26 5.75 -2.64 17.41
CA PHE A 26 5.47 -1.20 17.36
C PHE A 26 4.70 -0.81 16.11
N VAL A 27 5.06 -1.36 14.94
CA VAL A 27 4.33 -1.13 13.69
C VAL A 27 2.90 -1.64 13.81
N PHE A 28 2.71 -2.82 14.40
CA PHE A 28 1.40 -3.38 14.66
C PHE A 28 0.57 -2.47 15.56
N LEU A 29 1.14 -1.95 16.65
CA LEU A 29 0.47 -0.99 17.52
C LEU A 29 0.05 0.27 16.74
N ILE A 30 0.97 0.89 16.01
CA ILE A 30 0.72 2.13 15.26
C ILE A 30 -0.36 1.92 14.21
N VAL A 31 -0.25 0.86 13.42
CA VAL A 31 -1.17 0.63 12.30
C VAL A 31 -2.55 0.21 12.80
N ASN A 32 -2.67 -0.76 13.73
CA ASN A 32 -4.01 -1.20 14.16
C ASN A 32 -4.68 -0.23 15.15
N VAL A 33 -3.93 0.38 16.07
CA VAL A 33 -4.53 1.22 17.12
C VAL A 33 -4.75 2.66 16.64
N LEU A 34 -3.76 3.25 15.95
CA LEU A 34 -3.82 4.65 15.56
C LEU A 34 -4.41 4.83 14.15
N TYR A 35 -4.01 4.00 13.19
CA TYR A 35 -4.44 4.17 11.80
C TYR A 35 -5.82 3.57 11.54
N THR A 36 -6.05 2.29 11.86
CA THR A 36 -7.33 1.60 11.59
C THR A 36 -8.51 2.22 12.33
N LYS A 37 -8.30 2.79 13.53
CA LYS A 37 -9.36 3.44 14.31
C LYS A 37 -9.82 4.79 13.70
N LYS A 38 -8.96 5.47 12.93
CA LYS A 38 -9.19 6.83 12.44
C LYS A 38 -9.46 6.92 10.94
N SER A 39 -9.03 5.93 10.15
CA SER A 39 -9.13 5.95 8.68
C SER A 39 -10.01 4.83 8.16
N SER A 40 -11.17 5.18 7.59
CA SER A 40 -12.07 4.27 6.86
C SER A 40 -11.47 3.75 5.53
N LYS A 41 -10.22 4.10 5.20
CA LYS A 41 -9.53 3.64 3.99
C LYS A 41 -8.62 2.46 4.34
N GLU A 42 -9.16 1.24 4.28
CA GLU A 42 -8.43 0.00 4.55
C GLU A 42 -7.22 -0.25 3.62
N SER A 43 -7.04 0.56 2.56
CA SER A 43 -6.03 0.32 1.52
C SER A 43 -4.58 0.63 1.85
N PHE A 44 -4.27 1.23 3.00
CA PHE A 44 -2.89 1.63 3.34
C PHE A 44 -2.22 0.74 4.40
N THR A 45 -3.00 -0.06 5.10
CA THR A 45 -2.51 -0.97 6.16
C THR A 45 -1.42 -1.90 5.61
N PHE A 46 -1.67 -2.52 4.46
CA PHE A 46 -0.71 -3.37 3.75
C PHE A 46 0.63 -2.66 3.52
N SER A 47 0.58 -1.46 2.93
CA SER A 47 1.77 -0.69 2.57
C SER A 47 2.62 -0.30 3.76
N PHE A 48 2.01 0.05 4.91
CA PHE A 48 2.77 0.39 6.10
C PHE A 48 3.58 -0.79 6.64
N TYR A 49 3.00 -1.98 6.69
CA TYR A 49 3.73 -3.17 7.10
C TYR A 49 4.86 -3.52 6.13
N VAL A 50 4.54 -3.54 4.83
CA VAL A 50 5.50 -3.92 3.79
C VAL A 50 6.68 -2.97 3.76
N ILE A 51 6.43 -1.66 3.74
CA ILE A 51 7.48 -0.65 3.75
C ILE A 51 8.32 -0.80 5.01
N SER A 52 7.71 -0.83 6.19
CA SER A 52 8.46 -0.93 7.45
C SER A 52 9.36 -2.17 7.50
N LEU A 53 8.85 -3.32 7.04
CA LEU A 53 9.61 -4.56 7.03
C LEU A 53 10.83 -4.48 6.11
N VAL A 54 10.66 -3.98 4.89
CA VAL A 54 11.77 -3.82 3.93
C VAL A 54 12.80 -2.78 4.42
N VAL A 55 12.34 -1.65 4.98
CA VAL A 55 13.22 -0.63 5.58
C VAL A 55 14.08 -1.23 6.69
N PHE A 56 13.45 -2.00 7.58
CA PHE A 56 14.16 -2.64 8.69
C PHE A 56 15.30 -3.53 8.18
N PHE A 57 15.01 -4.40 7.20
CA PHE A 57 16.02 -5.30 6.65
C PHE A 57 17.13 -4.57 5.90
N LEU A 58 16.81 -3.51 5.16
CA LEU A 58 17.82 -2.66 4.52
C LEU A 58 18.75 -2.02 5.55
N CYS A 59 18.20 -1.40 6.59
CA CYS A 59 18.99 -0.78 7.66
C CYS A 59 19.84 -1.80 8.43
N PHE A 60 19.28 -2.99 8.72
CA PHE A 60 20.00 -4.06 9.40
C PHE A 60 21.19 -4.55 8.56
N THR A 61 20.95 -4.80 7.28
CA THR A 61 21.96 -5.25 6.31
C THR A 61 23.06 -4.19 6.19
N LEU A 62 22.70 -2.93 5.93
CA LEU A 62 23.67 -1.84 5.76
C LEU A 62 24.54 -1.63 7.00
N LYS A 63 23.95 -1.72 8.20
CA LYS A 63 24.71 -1.61 9.46
C LYS A 63 25.76 -2.73 9.60
N LYS A 64 25.46 -3.95 9.14
CA LYS A 64 26.39 -5.10 9.19
C LYS A 64 27.61 -4.90 8.28
N PHE A 65 27.43 -4.17 7.18
CA PHE A 65 28.48 -3.89 6.20
C PHE A 65 29.21 -2.56 6.42
N GLU A 66 28.93 -1.86 7.53
CA GLU A 66 29.44 -0.50 7.80
C GLU A 66 29.15 0.50 6.67
N LEU A 67 28.16 0.18 5.82
CA LEU A 67 27.69 1.05 4.78
C LEU A 67 26.94 2.21 5.44
N GLY A 68 27.39 3.42 5.14
CA GLY A 68 26.87 4.62 5.79
C GLY A 68 25.36 4.77 5.62
N LEU A 69 24.71 5.34 6.65
CA LEU A 69 23.31 5.76 6.64
C LEU A 69 22.92 6.54 5.36
N GLY A 70 23.88 7.23 4.74
CA GLY A 70 23.71 7.93 3.46
C GLY A 70 23.23 7.05 2.30
N MET A 71 23.62 5.77 2.24
CA MET A 71 23.14 4.87 1.18
C MET A 71 21.67 4.48 1.40
N ALA A 72 21.27 4.21 2.65
CA ALA A 72 19.88 3.98 3.01
C ALA A 72 19.02 5.21 2.64
N LEU A 73 19.49 6.40 3.01
CA LEU A 73 18.82 7.67 2.69
C LEU A 73 18.71 7.90 1.18
N GLY A 74 19.70 7.51 0.38
CA GLY A 74 19.68 7.59 -1.08
C GLY A 74 18.59 6.73 -1.72
N LEU A 75 18.40 5.49 -1.23
CA LEU A 75 17.29 4.63 -1.66
C LEU A 75 15.94 5.29 -1.35
N PHE A 76 15.74 5.84 -0.15
CA PHE A 76 14.51 6.58 0.19
C PHE A 76 14.27 7.82 -0.67
N ALA A 77 15.32 8.53 -1.07
CA ALA A 77 15.22 9.69 -1.95
C ALA A 77 14.68 9.31 -3.34
N ILE A 78 15.17 8.20 -3.91
CA ILE A 78 14.67 7.66 -5.19
C ILE A 78 13.17 7.33 -5.08
N PHE A 79 12.74 6.70 -3.97
CA PHE A 79 11.31 6.40 -3.75
C PHE A 79 10.46 7.65 -3.55
N GLY A 80 10.99 8.67 -2.88
CA GLY A 80 10.35 9.98 -2.76
C GLY A 80 10.06 10.58 -4.14
N ILE A 81 11.05 10.57 -5.04
CA ILE A 81 10.89 11.08 -6.41
C ILE A 81 9.92 10.22 -7.23
N LEU A 82 9.99 8.88 -7.09
CA LEU A 82 9.12 7.95 -7.84
C LEU A 82 7.63 8.14 -7.48
N ARG A 83 7.34 8.53 -6.23
CA ARG A 83 5.98 8.80 -5.75
C ARG A 83 5.35 10.06 -6.35
N TYR A 84 6.15 11.04 -6.74
CA TYR A 84 5.67 12.33 -7.26
C TYR A 84 5.62 12.41 -8.79
N ARG A 85 5.70 11.27 -9.48
CA ARG A 85 5.50 11.20 -10.94
C ARG A 85 4.03 11.47 -11.29
N THR A 86 3.81 11.98 -12.50
CA THR A 86 2.52 12.47 -13.01
C THR A 86 1.42 11.41 -13.11
N ASN A 87 1.76 10.11 -13.13
CA ASN A 87 0.80 9.02 -12.94
C ASN A 87 0.96 8.45 -11.53
N THR A 88 -0.06 8.64 -10.69
CA THR A 88 -0.10 8.10 -9.34
C THR A 88 -0.25 6.58 -9.40
N LEU A 89 0.87 5.87 -9.25
CA LEU A 89 0.86 4.42 -9.10
C LEU A 89 -0.03 4.04 -7.90
N PRO A 90 -0.91 3.02 -8.04
CA PRO A 90 -1.65 2.48 -6.92
C PRO A 90 -0.71 2.15 -5.76
N ILE A 91 -1.15 2.48 -4.55
CA ILE A 91 -0.36 2.30 -3.31
C ILE A 91 0.12 0.85 -3.12
N LYS A 92 -0.68 -0.13 -3.58
CA LYS A 92 -0.31 -1.55 -3.61
C LYS A 92 0.90 -1.79 -4.51
N GLU A 93 0.87 -1.33 -5.76
CA GLU A 93 1.96 -1.51 -6.74
C GLU A 93 3.28 -0.85 -6.29
N MET A 94 3.19 0.35 -5.72
CA MET A 94 4.33 1.03 -5.08
C MET A 94 4.98 0.17 -4.00
N SER A 95 4.18 -0.55 -3.21
CA SER A 95 4.66 -1.40 -2.13
C SER A 95 5.36 -2.65 -2.67
N TYR A 96 4.85 -3.27 -3.74
CA TYR A 96 5.54 -4.40 -4.39
C TYR A 96 6.86 -3.97 -5.03
N LEU A 97 6.89 -2.81 -5.68
CA LEU A 97 8.13 -2.27 -6.24
C LEU A 97 9.16 -2.06 -5.13
N PHE A 98 8.73 -1.54 -3.97
CA PHE A 98 9.59 -1.36 -2.80
C PHE A 98 10.15 -2.69 -2.29
N VAL A 99 9.32 -3.75 -2.23
CA VAL A 99 9.76 -5.11 -1.87
C VAL A 99 10.81 -5.63 -2.83
N VAL A 100 10.54 -5.60 -4.13
CA VAL A 100 11.43 -6.19 -5.15
C VAL A 100 12.80 -5.50 -5.11
N ILE A 101 12.82 -4.17 -5.00
CA ILE A 101 14.06 -3.41 -4.87
C ILE A 101 14.75 -3.74 -3.55
N GLY A 102 14.02 -3.78 -2.44
CA GLY A 102 14.58 -4.11 -1.13
C GLY A 102 15.25 -5.48 -1.10
N ILE A 103 14.56 -6.52 -1.58
CA ILE A 103 15.10 -7.88 -1.71
C ILE A 103 16.35 -7.88 -2.60
N SER A 104 16.30 -7.19 -3.74
CA SER A 104 17.43 -7.11 -4.68
C SER A 104 18.66 -6.49 -4.02
N VAL A 105 18.48 -5.41 -3.26
CA VAL A 105 19.58 -4.73 -2.55
C VAL A 105 20.12 -5.59 -1.41
N ILE A 106 19.25 -6.23 -0.62
CA ILE A 106 19.68 -7.14 0.46
C ILE A 106 20.52 -8.28 -0.12
N ASN A 107 20.06 -8.91 -1.20
CA ASN A 107 20.75 -10.02 -1.84
C ASN A 107 22.05 -9.58 -2.52
N ALA A 108 22.09 -8.41 -3.16
CA ALA A 108 23.29 -7.88 -3.80
C ALA A 108 24.38 -7.48 -2.79
N LEU A 109 23.97 -7.05 -1.59
CA LEU A 109 24.90 -6.68 -0.51
C LEU A 109 25.37 -7.87 0.31
N ALA A 110 24.75 -9.04 0.16
CA ALA A 110 25.06 -10.22 0.93
C ALA A 110 26.41 -10.84 0.53
N ASN A 111 27.48 -10.36 1.18
CA ASN A 111 28.84 -10.90 1.07
C ASN A 111 29.21 -11.75 2.30
N SER A 112 30.46 -12.21 2.39
CA SER A 112 31.02 -13.11 3.41
C SER A 112 30.85 -12.71 4.89
N LYS A 113 30.36 -11.50 5.18
CA LYS A 113 29.93 -11.09 6.54
C LYS A 113 28.51 -11.54 6.89
N MET A 114 27.67 -11.92 5.94
CA MET A 114 26.28 -12.34 6.15
C MET A 114 26.13 -13.83 5.85
N SER A 115 25.58 -14.58 6.81
CA SER A 115 25.41 -16.03 6.65
C SER A 115 24.38 -16.36 5.58
N TYR A 116 24.57 -17.48 4.86
CA TYR A 116 23.53 -18.02 3.98
C TYR A 116 22.20 -18.25 4.72
N ALA A 117 22.24 -18.61 6.00
CA ALA A 117 21.06 -18.75 6.83
C ALA A 117 20.33 -17.41 7.04
N GLU A 118 21.06 -16.30 7.22
CA GLU A 118 20.48 -14.96 7.38
C GLU A 118 19.85 -14.47 6.08
N ILE A 119 20.50 -14.69 4.93
CA ILE A 119 19.98 -14.33 3.60
C ILE A 119 18.70 -15.10 3.32
N PHE A 120 18.74 -16.43 3.52
CA PHE A 120 17.58 -17.28 3.29
C PHE A 120 16.44 -16.96 4.25
N ALA A 121 16.74 -16.73 5.54
CA ALA A 121 15.75 -16.31 6.52
C ALA A 121 15.14 -14.96 6.14
N THR A 122 15.93 -13.97 5.73
CA THR A 122 15.42 -12.65 5.33
C THR A 122 14.48 -12.76 4.12
N ASN A 123 14.91 -13.43 3.05
CA ASN A 123 14.06 -13.63 1.87
C ASN A 123 12.77 -14.39 2.20
N SER A 124 12.88 -15.43 3.03
CA SER A 124 11.73 -16.24 3.47
C SER A 124 10.77 -15.43 4.33
N ILE A 125 11.27 -14.64 5.29
CA ILE A 125 10.46 -13.79 6.17
C ILE A 125 9.74 -12.71 5.36
N VAL A 126 10.44 -12.02 4.44
CA VAL A 126 9.83 -10.99 3.59
C VAL A 126 8.72 -11.60 2.73
N SER A 127 9.00 -12.71 2.04
CA SER A 127 8.03 -13.39 1.17
C SER A 127 6.83 -13.92 1.98
N PHE A 128 7.09 -14.54 3.13
CA PHE A 128 6.05 -15.07 4.01
C PHE A 128 5.19 -13.96 4.62
N ALA A 129 5.80 -12.83 5.00
CA ALA A 129 5.07 -11.67 5.50
C ALA A 129 4.14 -11.09 4.42
N ILE A 130 4.60 -10.97 3.17
CA ILE A 130 3.75 -10.52 2.06
C ILE A 130 2.60 -11.50 1.83
N PHE A 131 2.90 -12.80 1.80
CA PHE A 131 1.87 -13.83 1.66
C PHE A 131 0.82 -13.77 2.78
N LEU A 132 1.24 -13.60 4.04
CA LEU A 132 0.33 -13.43 5.17
C LEU A 132 -0.50 -12.15 5.08
N LEU A 133 0.11 -11.05 4.67
CA LEU A 133 -0.54 -9.75 4.55
C LEU A 133 -1.53 -9.71 3.37
N GLU A 134 -1.23 -10.42 2.28
CA GLU A 134 -2.12 -10.57 1.13
C GLU A 134 -3.28 -11.55 1.42
N ARG A 135 -3.03 -12.57 2.24
CA ARG A 135 -4.06 -13.52 2.69
C ARG A 135 -5.00 -12.94 3.72
N ARG A 136 -4.59 -11.89 4.45
CA ARG A 136 -5.56 -11.10 5.21
C ARG A 136 -6.51 -10.51 4.18
N PRO A 137 -7.82 -10.85 4.23
CA PRO A 137 -8.79 -10.15 3.43
C PRO A 137 -8.81 -8.74 4.00
N GLN A 138 -7.97 -7.87 3.44
CA GLN A 138 -8.29 -6.46 3.42
C GLN A 138 -9.71 -6.48 2.87
N LYS A 139 -10.68 -5.92 3.61
CA LYS A 139 -11.95 -5.59 3.01
C LYS A 139 -11.62 -4.44 2.06
N VAL A 140 -10.92 -4.77 0.97
CA VAL A 140 -11.30 -4.31 -0.35
C VAL A 140 -12.80 -4.48 -0.27
N SER A 141 -13.47 -3.35 -0.11
CA SER A 141 -14.82 -3.23 -0.57
C SER A 141 -14.72 -3.74 -2.00
N GLN A 142 -14.93 -5.05 -2.19
CA GLN A 142 -15.54 -5.60 -3.36
C GLN A 142 -16.86 -4.85 -3.39
N GLY A 143 -16.81 -3.59 -3.82
CA GLY A 143 -17.89 -3.07 -4.60
C GLY A 143 -17.99 -4.08 -5.70
N ARG A 144 -19.02 -4.93 -5.61
CA ARG A 144 -19.75 -5.49 -6.75
C ARG A 144 -19.37 -4.68 -7.98
N ASN A 145 -18.82 -5.28 -9.04
CA ASN A 145 -18.40 -4.59 -10.27
C ASN A 145 -19.21 -3.32 -10.51
N THR A 146 -18.72 -2.19 -9.98
CA THR A 146 -19.52 -0.99 -9.90
C THR A 146 -18.75 0.09 -10.60
N ALA A 147 -19.17 0.36 -11.84
CA ALA A 147 -18.61 1.45 -12.61
C ALA A 147 -19.04 2.75 -11.92
N SER A 148 -18.07 3.62 -11.64
CA SER A 148 -18.35 5.00 -11.23
C SER A 148 -18.35 5.85 -12.48
N ILE A 149 -19.54 6.27 -12.91
CA ILE A 149 -19.72 7.15 -14.06
C ILE A 149 -19.91 8.57 -13.54
N LYS A 150 -19.14 9.53 -14.09
CA LYS A 150 -19.33 10.95 -13.82
C LYS A 150 -20.33 11.50 -14.82
N MET A 151 -21.39 12.12 -14.32
CA MET A 151 -22.43 12.77 -15.12
C MET A 151 -22.55 14.21 -14.67
N THR A 152 -22.57 15.13 -15.63
CA THR A 152 -22.76 16.56 -15.38
C THR A 152 -24.20 16.92 -15.72
N TYR A 153 -24.90 17.53 -14.77
CA TYR A 153 -26.27 17.99 -14.96
C TYR A 153 -26.39 19.49 -14.69
N PRO A 154 -27.28 20.21 -15.38
CA PRO A 154 -27.63 21.58 -15.03
C PRO A 154 -28.26 21.64 -13.63
N LEU A 155 -27.87 22.63 -12.83
CA LEU A 155 -28.33 22.84 -11.45
C LEU A 155 -29.84 23.09 -11.38
N GLU A 156 -30.42 23.66 -12.44
CA GLU A 156 -31.86 23.95 -12.54
C GLU A 156 -32.71 22.68 -12.69
N GLU A 157 -32.12 21.59 -13.17
CA GLU A 157 -32.81 20.33 -13.48
C GLU A 157 -32.68 19.27 -12.37
N VAL A 158 -31.89 19.56 -11.35
CA VAL A 158 -31.51 18.62 -10.28
C VAL A 158 -32.04 19.11 -8.94
N ASP A 159 -33.03 18.41 -8.40
CA ASP A 159 -33.45 18.64 -7.02
C ASP A 159 -32.48 17.95 -6.06
N LEU A 160 -31.57 18.74 -5.49
CA LEU A 160 -30.59 18.30 -4.49
C LEU A 160 -31.25 17.97 -3.13
N SER A 161 -32.51 18.36 -2.92
CA SER A 161 -33.23 18.20 -1.66
C SER A 161 -33.82 16.80 -1.52
N ASN A 162 -34.14 16.14 -2.64
CA ASN A 162 -34.75 14.82 -2.65
C ASN A 162 -33.90 13.80 -3.43
N LEU A 163 -33.08 13.04 -2.68
CA LEU A 163 -32.20 12.01 -3.22
C LEU A 163 -32.95 10.90 -3.97
N GLU A 164 -34.21 10.62 -3.64
CA GLU A 164 -35.01 9.60 -4.32
C GLU A 164 -35.41 10.05 -5.74
N VAL A 165 -35.79 11.32 -5.88
CA VAL A 165 -36.12 11.92 -7.20
C VAL A 165 -34.87 12.00 -8.06
N LEU A 166 -33.72 12.32 -7.45
CA LEU A 166 -32.44 12.33 -8.14
C LEU A 166 -32.05 10.93 -8.62
N HIS A 167 -32.24 9.90 -7.79
CA HIS A 167 -31.94 8.52 -8.18
C HIS A 167 -32.79 8.07 -9.37
N ALA A 168 -34.10 8.29 -9.30
CA ALA A 168 -35.03 7.93 -10.36
C ALA A 168 -34.73 8.67 -11.67
N LYS A 169 -34.35 9.96 -11.59
CA LYS A 169 -34.02 10.76 -12.78
C LYS A 169 -32.72 10.29 -13.44
N VAL A 170 -31.67 10.06 -12.67
CA VAL A 170 -30.39 9.57 -13.21
C VAL A 170 -30.56 8.15 -13.79
N GLU A 171 -31.40 7.30 -13.18
CA GLU A 171 -31.72 5.96 -13.68
C GLU A 171 -32.51 6.03 -15.00
N SER A 172 -33.49 6.93 -15.10
CA SER A 172 -34.26 7.18 -16.32
C SER A 172 -33.41 7.75 -17.46
N ASP A 173 -32.52 8.71 -17.18
CA ASP A 173 -31.70 9.37 -18.19
C ASP A 173 -30.54 8.50 -18.68
N SER A 174 -29.99 7.67 -17.78
CA SER A 174 -28.85 6.80 -18.12
C SER A 174 -29.26 5.42 -18.62
N GLY A 175 -30.48 4.96 -18.33
CA GLY A 175 -30.94 3.61 -18.66
C GLY A 175 -30.20 2.50 -17.92
N LEU A 176 -29.48 2.83 -16.84
CA LEU A 176 -28.64 1.92 -16.07
C LEU A 176 -29.20 1.74 -14.66
N THR A 177 -29.12 0.52 -14.10
CA THR A 177 -29.51 0.26 -12.71
C THR A 177 -28.47 0.83 -11.75
N ILE A 178 -28.84 1.88 -11.04
CA ILE A 178 -27.95 2.63 -10.14
C ILE A 178 -28.05 2.05 -8.73
N GLU A 179 -26.91 1.86 -8.07
CA GLU A 179 -26.86 1.44 -6.65
C GLU A 179 -26.75 2.65 -5.72
N ARG A 180 -26.04 3.70 -6.16
CA ARG A 180 -25.82 4.89 -5.35
C ARG A 180 -25.47 6.11 -6.17
N VAL A 181 -26.11 7.24 -5.89
CA VAL A 181 -25.75 8.57 -6.42
C VAL A 181 -24.97 9.33 -5.36
N LYS A 182 -23.84 9.94 -5.73
CA LYS A 182 -23.03 10.80 -4.86
C LYS A 182 -22.75 12.11 -5.56
N ILE A 183 -22.98 13.23 -4.88
CA ILE A 183 -22.62 14.56 -5.37
C ILE A 183 -21.12 14.77 -5.11
N GLU A 184 -20.33 15.01 -6.16
CA GLU A 184 -18.89 15.26 -6.03
C GLU A 184 -18.61 16.76 -5.98
N GLU A 185 -19.26 17.55 -6.85
CA GLU A 185 -18.99 18.98 -6.96
C GLU A 185 -20.25 19.74 -7.40
N ILE A 186 -20.46 20.94 -6.84
CA ILE A 186 -21.54 21.85 -7.23
C ILE A 186 -20.88 23.15 -7.68
N ASN A 187 -20.90 23.41 -8.97
CA ASN A 187 -20.36 24.65 -9.53
C ASN A 187 -21.48 25.67 -9.74
N ARG A 188 -21.68 26.51 -8.71
CA ARG A 188 -22.71 27.58 -8.74
C ARG A 188 -22.42 28.70 -9.75
N LYS A 189 -21.20 28.80 -10.28
CA LYS A 189 -20.84 29.84 -11.26
C LYS A 189 -21.23 29.44 -12.68
N THR A 190 -21.09 28.16 -13.02
CA THR A 190 -21.50 27.61 -14.32
C THR A 190 -22.92 27.05 -14.30
N GLY A 191 -23.52 26.89 -13.11
CA GLY A 191 -24.86 26.32 -12.97
C GLY A 191 -24.87 24.81 -13.21
N GLU A 192 -23.80 24.11 -12.86
CA GLU A 192 -23.64 22.67 -13.12
C GLU A 192 -23.38 21.89 -11.84
N VAL A 193 -23.84 20.65 -11.79
CA VAL A 193 -23.58 19.68 -10.72
C VAL A 193 -22.89 18.47 -11.31
N LEU A 194 -21.73 18.13 -10.74
CA LEU A 194 -21.02 16.90 -11.06
C LEU A 194 -21.48 15.79 -10.11
N LEU A 195 -22.15 14.79 -10.66
CA LEU A 195 -22.61 13.60 -9.96
C LEU A 195 -21.69 12.43 -10.29
N SER A 196 -21.29 11.68 -9.26
CA SER A 196 -20.66 10.37 -9.40
C SER A 196 -21.70 9.30 -9.09
N VAL A 197 -22.01 8.51 -10.10
CA VAL A 197 -23.06 7.49 -10.06
C VAL A 197 -22.38 6.13 -10.02
N ARG A 198 -22.70 5.33 -9.02
CA ARG A 198 -22.20 3.96 -8.89
C ARG A 198 -23.22 3.00 -9.48
N VAL A 199 -22.86 2.35 -10.58
CA VAL A 199 -23.75 1.50 -11.39
C VAL A 199 -23.38 0.04 -11.20
N LEU A 200 -24.35 -0.85 -11.00
CA LEU A 200 -24.09 -2.30 -10.99
C LEU A 200 -23.84 -2.78 -12.42
N GLN A 201 -22.63 -3.26 -12.72
CA GLN A 201 -22.41 -4.06 -13.93
C GLN A 201 -22.97 -5.45 -13.67
N ALA A 202 -23.90 -5.88 -14.53
CA ALA A 202 -24.38 -7.26 -14.63
C ALA A 202 -23.25 -8.20 -15.09
#